data_AF-J0CW46-F1
#
_entry.id   AF-J0CW46-F1
#
_cell.length_a   1.000
_cell.length_b   1.000
_cell.length_c   1.000
_cell.angle_alpha   90.00
_cell.angle_beta   90.00
_cell.angle_gamma   90.00
#
_symmetry.space_group_name_H-M   'P 1'
#
loop_
_entity.id
_entity.type
_entity.pdbx_description
1 polymer ?
#
loop_
_entity_poly.entity_id
_entity_poly.type
_entity_poly.pdbx_seq_one_letter_code
_entity_poly.pdbx_strand_id
1 'polypeptide(L)'
;MDDELVNSHDPIMDTQTDITLLYRVDPSRNMARFYRLSIEPTLFGGSSLVRNWGRIGTEGRLKVELFDTPGEAAIAYERMAGRKLRRGYRHEHATYAAQGVITPQGAKTASVGFVEQATPAE
;
A
#
# COMPACT_ATOMS: atom_id res chain seq x y z
N MET A 1 -28.33 40.18 1.17
CA MET A 1 -28.74 39.21 2.18
C MET A 1 -28.42 37.85 1.60
N ASP A 2 -27.15 37.59 1.27
CA ASP A 2 -26.02 37.36 2.22
C ASP A 2 -26.46 36.20 3.13
N ASP A 3 -25.78 35.07 3.29
CA ASP A 3 -24.40 34.63 3.15
C ASP A 3 -24.56 33.12 3.55
N GLU A 4 -23.98 32.10 2.93
CA GLU A 4 -22.65 31.59 3.29
C GLU A 4 -22.40 30.29 2.51
N LEU A 5 -21.19 30.20 1.95
CA LEU A 5 -20.36 28.99 1.76
C LEU A 5 -20.80 27.95 0.70
N VAL A 6 -20.46 28.28 -0.55
CA VAL A 6 -19.37 27.61 -1.30
C VAL A 6 -18.99 26.23 -0.74
N ASN A 7 -19.77 25.20 -1.08
CA ASN A 7 -19.19 23.90 -1.37
C ASN A 7 -18.96 23.81 -2.88
N SER A 8 -18.14 24.72 -3.39
CA SER A 8 -17.42 24.51 -4.64
C SER A 8 -16.36 23.45 -4.39
N HIS A 9 -16.79 22.20 -4.18
CA HIS A 9 -15.94 21.09 -4.49
C HIS A 9 -15.99 20.96 -6.01
N ASP A 10 -15.15 21.76 -6.68
CA ASP A 10 -14.79 21.47 -8.06
C ASP A 10 -14.42 19.98 -8.12
N PRO A 11 -15.00 19.17 -9.03
CA PRO A 11 -14.69 17.74 -9.11
C PRO A 11 -13.32 17.54 -9.76
N ILE A 12 -12.27 18.09 -9.15
CA ILE A 12 -10.89 17.70 -9.41
C ILE A 12 -10.66 16.44 -8.59
N MET A 13 -11.16 15.34 -9.14
CA MET A 13 -10.69 13.98 -8.93
C MET A 13 -10.60 13.54 -7.46
N ASP A 14 -11.71 13.00 -6.93
CA ASP A 14 -11.67 11.90 -5.97
C ASP A 14 -11.00 10.69 -6.65
N THR A 15 -9.70 10.80 -6.89
CA THR A 15 -8.85 9.72 -7.37
C THR A 15 -8.62 8.85 -6.15
N GLN A 16 -9.56 7.94 -5.86
CA GLN A 16 -9.25 6.80 -5.00
C GLN A 16 -8.03 6.13 -5.64
N THR A 17 -6.86 6.44 -5.11
CA THR A 17 -5.59 6.01 -5.69
C THR A 17 -5.47 4.55 -5.30
N ASP A 18 -5.87 3.65 -6.21
CA ASP A 18 -5.90 2.22 -5.93
C ASP A 18 -4.47 1.70 -5.79
N ILE A 19 -4.01 1.55 -4.54
CA ILE A 19 -2.72 0.94 -4.21
C ILE A 19 -2.94 -0.55 -3.96
N THR A 20 -2.28 -1.39 -4.75
CA THR A 20 -2.22 -2.84 -4.54
C THR A 20 -0.86 -3.21 -3.97
N LEU A 21 -0.87 -3.82 -2.79
CA LEU A 21 0.33 -4.36 -2.17
C LEU A 21 0.25 -5.88 -2.14
N LEU A 22 1.26 -6.52 -2.74
CA LEU A 22 1.35 -7.96 -2.84
C LEU A 22 2.63 -8.49 -2.20
N TYR A 23 2.52 -9.66 -1.57
CA TYR A 23 3.61 -10.32 -0.89
C TYR A 23 3.83 -11.73 -1.42
N ARG A 24 5.08 -12.17 -1.38
CA ARG A 24 5.45 -13.56 -1.61
C ARG A 24 6.50 -13.96 -0.59
N VAL A 25 6.09 -14.81 0.35
CA VAL A 25 6.93 -15.33 1.42
C VAL A 25 6.99 -16.85 1.32
N ASP A 26 8.19 -17.40 1.32
CA ASP A 26 8.49 -18.82 1.31
C ASP A 26 9.82 -19.02 2.08
N PRO A 27 9.75 -19.39 3.37
CA PRO A 27 10.93 -19.57 4.21
C PRO A 27 11.86 -20.68 3.72
N SER A 28 11.30 -21.75 3.13
CA SER A 28 12.08 -22.89 2.62
C SER A 28 13.04 -22.51 1.49
N ARG A 29 12.77 -21.37 0.83
CA ARG A 29 13.57 -20.82 -0.27
C ARG A 29 14.27 -19.50 0.07
N ASN A 30 14.30 -19.08 1.35
CA ASN A 30 14.79 -17.77 1.78
C ASN A 30 14.19 -16.62 0.93
N MET A 31 12.88 -16.70 0.67
CA MET A 31 12.16 -15.78 -0.18
C MET A 31 11.19 -14.96 0.66
N ALA A 32 11.46 -13.65 0.75
CA ALA A 32 10.56 -12.67 1.37
C ALA A 32 10.56 -11.44 0.47
N ARG A 33 9.51 -11.28 -0.34
CA ARG A 33 9.43 -10.22 -1.36
C ARG A 33 8.10 -9.49 -1.32
N PHE A 34 8.14 -8.20 -1.66
CA PHE A 34 6.96 -7.37 -1.82
C PHE A 34 6.85 -6.86 -3.27
N TYR A 35 5.65 -6.43 -3.64
CA TYR A 35 5.33 -5.79 -4.91
C TYR A 35 4.19 -4.79 -4.71
N ARG A 36 4.49 -3.50 -4.80
CA ARG A 36 3.53 -2.39 -4.70
C ARG A 36 3.22 -1.85 -6.10
N LEU A 37 1.94 -1.65 -6.37
CA LEU A 37 1.41 -1.01 -7.56
C LEU A 37 0.54 0.18 -7.17
N SER A 38 0.69 1.31 -7.85
CA SER A 38 -0.25 2.43 -7.77
C SER A 38 -0.39 3.11 -9.12
N ILE A 39 -1.54 3.74 -9.37
CA ILE A 39 -1.75 4.64 -10.50
C ILE A 39 -1.67 6.05 -9.94
N GLU A 40 -0.81 6.89 -10.49
CA GLU A 40 -0.65 8.29 -10.07
C GLU A 40 -0.93 9.21 -11.27
N PRO A 41 -1.61 10.35 -11.06
CA PRO A 41 -1.77 11.36 -12.10
C PRO A 41 -0.41 11.95 -12.49
N THR A 42 -0.29 12.39 -13.74
CA THR A 42 0.90 13.09 -14.24
C THR A 42 0.63 14.59 -14.35
N LEU A 43 1.69 15.40 -14.36
CA LEU A 43 1.59 16.86 -14.52
C LEU A 43 0.99 17.31 -15.87
N PHE A 44 0.86 16.40 -16.83
CA PHE A 44 0.41 16.69 -18.19
C PHE A 44 -0.98 16.12 -18.50
N GLY A 45 -1.77 15.77 -17.48
CA GLY A 45 -3.13 15.26 -17.65
C GLY A 45 -3.23 13.78 -18.07
N GLY A 46 -2.09 13.11 -18.28
CA GLY A 46 -2.01 11.66 -18.41
C GLY A 46 -1.96 10.95 -17.06
N SER A 47 -1.79 9.62 -17.08
CA SER A 47 -1.67 8.78 -15.89
C SER A 47 -0.38 7.96 -15.90
N SER A 48 0.06 7.50 -14.73
CA SER A 48 1.27 6.70 -14.62
C SER A 48 1.06 5.47 -13.76
N LEU A 49 1.64 4.34 -14.16
CA LEU A 49 1.74 3.14 -13.34
C LEU A 49 3.07 3.14 -12.59
N VAL A 50 2.99 3.28 -11.27
CA VAL A 50 4.14 3.20 -10.38
C VAL A 50 4.26 1.78 -9.84
N ARG A 51 5.46 1.19 -9.99
CA ARG A 51 5.79 -0.15 -9.53
C ARG A 51 6.97 -0.07 -8.57
N ASN A 52 6.80 -0.59 -7.36
CA ASN A 52 7.89 -0.72 -6.40
C ASN A 52 8.02 -2.18 -5.94
N TRP A 53 9.23 -2.75 -5.96
CA TRP A 53 9.42 -4.16 -5.64
C TRP A 53 10.79 -4.46 -5.06
N GLY A 54 10.86 -5.42 -4.14
CA GLY A 54 12.12 -5.72 -3.46
C GLY A 54 12.01 -6.92 -2.52
N ARG A 55 13.08 -7.12 -1.74
CA ARG A 55 12.99 -7.97 -0.54
C ARG A 55 12.26 -7.18 0.55
N ILE A 56 11.48 -7.85 1.38
CA ILE A 56 10.84 -7.22 2.54
C ILE A 56 11.94 -6.66 3.46
N GLY A 57 11.73 -5.45 4.00
CA GLY A 57 12.73 -4.73 4.82
C GLY A 57 13.76 -3.93 4.01
N THR A 58 13.56 -3.75 2.70
CA THR A 58 14.41 -2.92 1.84
C THR A 58 13.57 -1.94 1.04
N GLU A 59 14.17 -0.85 0.54
CA GLU A 59 13.49 0.11 -0.35
C GLU A 59 13.09 -0.52 -1.70
N GLY A 60 13.81 -1.57 -2.12
CA GLY A 60 13.57 -2.28 -3.37
C GLY A 60 13.98 -1.45 -4.59
N ARG A 61 13.21 -1.59 -5.67
CA ARG A 61 13.40 -0.92 -6.95
C ARG A 61 12.10 -0.24 -7.35
N LEU A 62 12.21 0.90 -8.01
CA LEU A 62 11.08 1.68 -8.52
C LEU A 62 11.08 1.68 -10.05
N LYS A 63 9.90 1.62 -10.66
CA LYS A 63 9.72 1.92 -12.09
C LYS A 63 8.37 2.58 -12.32
N VAL A 64 8.42 3.70 -13.04
CA VAL A 64 7.26 4.44 -13.51
C VAL A 64 7.07 4.14 -15.00
N GLU A 65 5.81 4.00 -15.42
CA GLU A 65 5.41 3.84 -16.81
C GLU A 65 4.30 4.86 -17.08
N LEU A 66 4.45 5.69 -18.11
CA LEU A 66 3.53 6.77 -18.43
C LEU A 66 2.50 6.30 -19.46
N PHE A 67 1.29 6.82 -19.35
CA PHE A 67 0.15 6.55 -20.21
C PHE A 67 -0.59 7.84 -20.52
N ASP A 68 -1.14 7.95 -21.72
CA ASP A 68 -1.84 9.15 -22.16
C ASP A 68 -3.22 9.23 -21.52
N THR A 69 -3.81 8.09 -21.14
CA THR A 69 -5.13 8.04 -20.49
C THR A 69 -5.13 7.25 -19.17
N PRO A 70 -6.02 7.57 -18.22
CA PRO A 70 -6.22 6.77 -17.01
C PRO A 70 -6.63 5.31 -17.30
N GLY A 71 -7.42 5.09 -18.36
CA GLY A 71 -7.88 3.75 -18.74
C GLY A 71 -6.75 2.82 -19.16
N GLU A 72 -5.76 3.33 -19.90
CA GLU A 72 -4.58 2.56 -20.28
C GLU A 72 -3.74 2.16 -19.06
N ALA A 73 -3.57 3.09 -18.12
CA ALA A 73 -2.87 2.82 -16.85
C ALA A 73 -3.60 1.74 -16.03
N ALA A 74 -4.95 1.79 -15.97
CA ALA A 74 -5.77 0.79 -15.28
C ALA A 74 -5.64 -0.61 -15.90
N ILE A 75 -5.71 -0.73 -17.23
CA ILE A 75 -5.49 -2.01 -17.92
C ILE A 75 -4.09 -2.56 -17.63
N ALA A 76 -3.06 -1.70 -17.68
CA ALA A 76 -1.69 -2.10 -17.38
C ALA A 76 -1.52 -2.54 -15.91
N TYR A 77 -2.18 -1.86 -14.99
CA TYR A 77 -2.22 -2.17 -13.55
C TYR A 77 -2.82 -3.55 -13.30
N GLU A 78 -4.04 -3.81 -13.78
CA GLU A 78 -4.73 -5.10 -13.60
C GLU A 78 -3.93 -6.25 -14.20
N ARG A 79 -3.38 -6.04 -15.40
CA ARG A 79 -2.51 -7.01 -16.07
C ARG A 79 -1.29 -7.36 -15.22
N MET A 80 -0.69 -6.37 -14.57
CA MET A 80 0.48 -6.57 -13.71
C MET A 80 0.11 -7.29 -12.42
N ALA A 81 -0.97 -6.85 -11.74
CA ALA A 81 -1.49 -7.48 -10.53
C ALA A 81 -1.81 -8.96 -10.79
N GLY A 82 -2.61 -9.26 -11.82
CA GLY A 82 -2.95 -10.63 -12.21
C GLY A 82 -1.72 -11.49 -12.53
N ARG A 83 -0.72 -10.93 -13.23
CA ARG A 83 0.55 -11.64 -13.50
C ARG A 83 1.29 -12.00 -12.20
N LYS A 84 1.27 -11.13 -11.19
CA LYS A 84 1.95 -11.39 -9.91
C LYS A 84 1.18 -12.37 -9.05
N LEU A 85 -0.14 -12.29 -9.00
CA LEU A 85 -1.00 -13.26 -8.32
C LEU A 85 -0.76 -14.69 -8.85
N ARG A 86 -0.70 -14.85 -10.19
CA ARG A 86 -0.35 -16.13 -10.84
C ARG A 86 1.06 -16.63 -10.50
N ARG A 87 1.98 -15.74 -10.12
CA ARG A 87 3.36 -16.09 -9.69
C ARG A 87 3.47 -16.43 -8.20
N GLY A 88 2.35 -16.57 -7.50
CA GLY A 88 2.34 -16.91 -6.08
C GLY A 88 2.39 -15.71 -5.15
N TYR A 89 2.23 -14.48 -5.65
CA TYR A 89 2.02 -13.33 -4.78
C TYR A 89 0.58 -13.32 -4.25
N ARG A 90 0.36 -12.72 -3.08
CA ARG A 90 -0.95 -12.62 -2.40
C ARG A 90 -1.13 -11.21 -1.83
N HIS A 91 -2.37 -10.77 -1.65
CA HIS A 91 -2.71 -9.44 -1.09
C HIS A 91 -2.40 -9.30 0.41
N GLU A 92 -2.04 -10.40 1.06
CA GLU A 92 -1.95 -10.45 2.52
C GLU A 92 -0.52 -10.25 3.01
N HIS A 93 -0.35 -9.30 3.94
CA HIS A 93 0.51 -9.42 5.12
C HIS A 93 0.10 -8.39 6.21
N ALA A 94 -1.19 -8.01 6.30
CA ALA A 94 -1.69 -7.13 7.36
C ALA A 94 -1.82 -7.83 8.73
N THR A 95 -1.44 -9.11 8.83
CA THR A 95 -1.49 -9.92 10.04
C THR A 95 -0.13 -10.11 10.72
N TYR A 96 0.85 -9.23 10.46
CA TYR A 96 2.09 -9.15 11.24
C TYR A 96 2.25 -7.84 12.01
N ALA A 97 1.45 -6.81 11.69
CA ALA A 97 1.38 -5.59 12.49
C ALA A 97 0.69 -5.79 13.85
N ALA A 98 -0.09 -6.87 14.00
CA ALA A 98 -0.71 -7.27 15.27
C ALA A 98 0.11 -8.32 16.06
N GLN A 99 1.18 -8.88 15.46
CA GLN A 99 2.03 -9.89 16.08
C GLN A 99 3.49 -9.39 16.17
N GLY A 100 3.68 -8.31 16.94
CA GLY A 100 4.79 -8.14 17.87
C GLY A 100 6.26 -8.19 17.38
N VAL A 101 6.58 -8.20 16.09
CA VAL A 101 7.99 -8.11 15.65
C VAL A 101 8.10 -7.27 14.38
N ILE A 102 8.95 -6.24 14.43
CA ILE A 102 9.25 -5.21 13.42
C ILE A 102 8.39 -3.94 13.54
N THR A 103 8.76 -3.07 14.48
CA THR A 103 8.45 -1.64 14.43
C THR A 103 9.28 -1.00 13.31
N PRO A 104 8.72 -0.29 12.31
CA PRO A 104 9.50 0.62 11.50
C PRO A 104 9.97 1.78 12.38
N GLN A 105 11.28 1.98 12.45
CA GLN A 105 11.96 3.02 13.22
C GLN A 105 11.38 4.40 12.85
N GLY A 106 10.71 5.07 13.79
CA GLY A 106 10.24 6.45 13.58
C GLY A 106 9.07 6.94 14.42
N ALA A 107 8.32 6.09 15.12
CA ALA A 107 7.23 6.54 15.98
C ALA A 107 7.75 6.83 17.40
N LYS A 108 7.73 8.10 17.82
CA LYS A 108 8.05 8.50 19.19
C LYS A 108 7.03 7.91 20.16
N THR A 109 7.58 7.25 21.17
CA THR A 109 6.94 6.67 22.35
C THR A 109 6.10 7.69 23.13
N ALA A 110 4.86 7.34 23.44
CA ALA A 110 4.20 7.70 24.69
C ALA A 110 3.51 6.45 25.24
N SER A 111 3.87 6.09 26.46
CA SER A 111 3.68 4.82 27.12
C SER A 111 2.21 4.51 27.42
N VAL A 112 1.77 3.28 27.12
CA VAL A 112 0.50 2.73 27.63
C VAL A 112 0.79 2.07 28.98
N GLY A 113 0.05 2.50 30.01
CA GLY A 113 0.06 1.88 31.32
C GLY A 113 -0.47 0.45 31.26
N PHE A 114 0.35 -0.47 31.75
CA PHE A 114 0.04 -1.86 32.07
C PHE A 114 -0.75 -1.91 33.38
N VAL A 115 -1.89 -2.61 33.42
CA VAL A 115 -2.45 -3.14 34.68
C VAL A 115 -2.67 -4.64 34.51
N GLU A 116 -2.04 -5.33 35.43
CA GLU A 116 -1.81 -6.75 35.60
C GLU A 116 -3.10 -7.51 35.97
N GLN A 117 -3.33 -8.67 35.35
CA GLN A 117 -4.36 -9.61 35.79
C GLN A 117 -3.89 -10.35 37.03
N ALA A 118 -4.64 -10.24 38.12
CA ALA A 118 -4.52 -11.12 39.26
C ALA A 118 -5.61 -12.20 39.19
N THR A 119 -5.20 -13.45 39.01
CA THR A 119 -5.91 -14.63 39.52
C THR A 119 -5.37 -14.97 40.91
N PRO A 120 -6.25 -15.35 41.83
CA PRO A 120 -6.06 -16.58 42.61
C PRO A 120 -7.38 -17.39 42.67
N ALA A 121 -7.39 -18.67 42.34
CA ALA A 121 -7.10 -19.82 43.21
C ALA A 121 -8.08 -19.94 44.41
N GLU A 122 -9.14 -20.74 44.26
CA GLU A 122 -9.35 -22.06 44.90
C GLU A 122 -10.54 -22.78 44.24
#